data_AF-A0A7Y6PAI4-F1
#
_entry.id   AF-A0A7Y6PAI4-F1
#
_cell.length_a   1.000
_cell.length_b   1.000
_cell.length_c   1.000
_cell.angle_alpha   90.00
_cell.angle_beta   90.00
_cell.angle_gamma   90.00
#
_symmetry.space_group_name_H-M   'P 1'
#
loop_
_entity.id
_entity.type
_entity.pdbx_description
1 polymer ?
#
loop_
_entity_poly.entity_id
_entity_poly.type
_entity_poly.pdbx_seq_one_letter_code
_entity_poly.pdbx_strand_id
1 'polypeptide(L)' 'MKKYYLQGKEISEKQAKAIEAKNQKYISSNDFTLWAKCQFVTVVTK' A
#
# COMPACT_ATOMS: atom_id res chain seq x y z
N MET A 1 15.88 3.59 10.58
CA MET A 1 14.68 2.76 10.86
C MET A 1 13.61 3.11 9.84
N LYS A 2 12.94 2.11 9.25
CA LYS A 2 11.85 2.35 8.29
C LYS A 2 10.56 2.66 9.05
N LYS A 3 9.87 3.73 8.66
CA LYS A 3 8.53 4.05 9.14
C LYS A 3 7.54 3.99 7.97
N TYR A 4 6.36 3.44 8.22
CA TYR A 4 5.34 3.25 7.21
C TYR A 4 4.13 4.10 7.57
N TYR A 5 3.56 4.79 6.58
CA TYR A 5 2.39 5.63 6.77
C TYR A 5 1.34 5.33 5.71
N LEU A 6 0.08 5.29 6.13
CA LEU A 6 -1.08 5.23 5.26
C LEU A 6 -1.93 6.49 5.49
N GLN A 7 -2.06 7.33 4.46
CA GLN A 7 -2.83 8.57 4.54
C GLN A 7 -2.43 9.45 5.75
N GLY A 8 -1.13 9.53 6.04
CA GLY A 8 -0.58 10.30 7.16
C GLY A 8 -0.63 9.62 8.52
N LYS A 9 -1.24 8.43 8.66
CA LYS A 9 -1.23 7.64 9.90
C LYS A 9 -0.13 6.60 9.88
N GLU A 10 0.64 6.51 10.97
CA GLU A 10 1.69 5.49 11.11
C GLU A 10 1.06 4.09 11.17
N ILE A 11 1.64 3.15 10.42
CA ILE A 11 1.20 1.74 10.37
C ILE A 11 2.39 0.81 10.59
N SER A 12 2.10 -0.43 10.98
CA SER A 12 3.13 -1.47 11.07
C SER A 12 3.62 -1.91 9.70
N GLU A 13 4.85 -2.43 9.63
CA GLU A 13 5.40 -3.03 8.40
C GLU A 13 4.53 -4.17 7.88
N LYS A 14 3.94 -4.97 8.78
CA LYS A 14 3.05 -6.08 8.41
C LYS A 14 1.79 -5.57 7.68
N GLN A 15 1.22 -4.47 8.14
CA GLN A 15 0.10 -3.82 7.47
C GLN A 15 0.50 -3.23 6.12
N ALA A 16 1.67 -2.60 6.03
CA ALA A 16 2.19 -2.07 4.77
C ALA A 16 2.33 -3.18 3.71
N LYS A 17 2.95 -4.32 4.07
CA LYS A 17 3.09 -5.48 3.18
C LYS A 17 1.75 -6.09 2.77
N ALA A 18 0.77 -6.14 3.68
CA ALA A 18 -0.57 -6.62 3.35
C ALA A 18 -1.29 -5.72 2.33
N ILE A 19 -1.10 -4.40 2.42
CA ILE A 19 -1.63 -3.43 1.45
C ILE A 19 -0.94 -3.59 0.10
N GLU A 20 0.39 -3.73 0.09
CA GLU A 20 1.16 -3.96 -1.15
C GLU A 20 0.71 -5.23 -1.89
N ALA A 21 0.54 -6.35 -1.17
CA ALA A 21 0.05 -7.60 -1.75
C ALA A 21 -1.38 -7.47 -2.30
N LYS A 22 -2.23 -6.65 -1.66
CA LYS A 22 -3.60 -6.38 -2.12
C LYS A 22 -3.59 -5.51 -3.37
N ASN A 23 -2.78 -4.45 -3.40
CA ASN A 23 -2.59 -3.62 -4.58
C ASN A 23 -2.05 -4.42 -5.76
N GLN A 24 -1.11 -5.35 -5.54
CA GLN A 24 -0.56 -6.21 -6.59
C GLN A 24 -1.67 -7.01 -7.30
N LYS A 25 -2.66 -7.51 -6.55
CA LYS A 25 -3.83 -8.20 -7.12
C LYS A 25 -4.75 -7.29 -7.92
N TYR A 26 -4.84 -6.02 -7.54
CA TYR A 26 -5.65 -5.04 -8.24
C TYR A 26 -5.00 -4.62 -9.56
N ILE A 27 -3.70 -4.34 -9.55
CA ILE A 27 -2.97 -3.94 -10.76
C ILE A 27 -2.78 -5.09 -11.76
N SER A 28 -2.81 -6.35 -11.30
CA SER A 28 -2.74 -7.51 -12.20
C SER A 28 -4.04 -7.75 -12.97
N SER A 29 -5.12 -7.05 -12.64
CA SER A 29 -6.38 -7.12 -13.37
C SER A 29 -6.41 -6.13 -14.53
N ASN A 30 -7.08 -6.50 -15.62
CA ASN A 30 -7.40 -5.61 -16.74
C ASN A 30 -8.58 -4.66 -16.44
N ASP A 31 -9.20 -4.80 -15.26
CA ASP A 31 -10.27 -3.92 -14.79
C ASP A 31 -9.68 -2.67 -14.10
N PHE A 32 -9.73 -1.54 -14.80
CA PHE A 32 -9.26 -0.24 -14.29
C PHE A 32 -10.01 0.23 -13.04
N THR A 33 -11.23 -0.25 -12.78
CA THR A 33 -11.96 0.10 -11.55
C THR A 33 -11.31 -0.52 -10.32
N LEU A 34 -10.55 -1.62 -10.47
CA LEU A 34 -9.79 -2.21 -9.38
C LEU A 34 -8.54 -1.40 -9.06
N TRP A 35 -7.93 -0.76 -10.06
CA TRP A 35 -6.75 0.08 -9.85
C TRP A 35 -7.08 1.29 -8.96
N ALA A 36 -8.30 1.84 -9.08
CA ALA A 36 -8.79 2.90 -8.21
C ALA A 36 -8.91 2.50 -6.72
N LYS A 37 -8.87 1.20 -6.41
CA LYS A 37 -8.90 0.68 -5.03
C LYS A 37 -7.52 0.56 -4.39
N CYS A 38 -6.44 0.83 -5.14
CA CYS A 38 -5.08 0.79 -4.62
C CYS A 38 -4.87 1.83 -3.52
N GLN A 39 -4.19 1.43 -2.45
CA GLN A 39 -3.85 2.32 -1.34
C GLN A 39 -2.34 2.58 -1.30
N PHE A 40 -1.95 3.85 -1.24
CA PHE A 40 -0.53 4.23 -1.26
C PHE A 40 0.06 4.30 0.15
N VAL A 41 1.09 3.48 0.38
CA VAL A 41 1.87 3.50 1.63
C VAL A 41 3.10 4.36 1.41
N THR A 42 3.31 5.35 2.27
CA THR A 42 4.54 6.16 2.31
C THR A 42 5.56 5.49 3.20
N VAL A 43 6.78 5.30 2.71
CA VAL A 43 7.89 4.74 3.48
C VAL A 43 8.93 5.84 3.71
N VAL A 44 9.20 6.14 4.98
CA VAL A 44 10.24 7.11 5.37
C VAL A 44 11.42 6.35 5.94
N THR A 45 12.59 6.55 5.32
CA THR A 45 13.87 6.02 5.78
C THR A 45 14.80 7.17 6.14
N LYS A 46 15.44 7.10 7.31
CA LYS A 46 16.59 7.94 7.65
C LYS A 46 17.84 7.43 6.98
#